data_AF-A0A7W1FCP9-F1
#
_entry.id   AF-A0A7W1FCP9-F1
#
_cell.length_a   1.000
_cell.length_b   1.000
_cell.length_c   1.000
_cell.angle_alpha   90.00
_cell.angle_beta   90.00
_cell.angle_gamma   90.00
#
_symmetry.space_group_name_H-M   'P 1'
#
loop_
_entity.id
_entity.type
_entity.pdbx_description
1 polymer ?
#
loop_
_entity_poly.entity_id
_entity_poly.type
_entity_poly.pdbx_seq_one_letter_code
_entity_poly.pdbx_strand_id
1 'polypeptide(L)'
;MTILLFFLQFDWNKLRPENLFGGQVLERTPAGLSIVYLIGIAVLIVFLLLSFFSNFRRPKFVFEENLPKEVKSKLTTTLANRSLRVWQLVFIFLAFFVYGFHVYWTYFADENNEQFQALSYKDLRNRRTQAA
;
A
#
# COMPACT_ATOMS: atom_id res chain seq x y z
N MET A 1 -13.00 -28.38 -19.71
CA MET A 1 -14.09 -28.96 -18.88
C MET A 1 -13.58 -29.56 -17.58
N THR A 2 -12.38 -30.16 -17.55
CA THR A 2 -11.78 -30.82 -16.38
C THR A 2 -11.46 -29.88 -15.22
N ILE A 3 -10.99 -28.65 -15.48
CA ILE A 3 -10.70 -27.65 -14.44
C ILE A 3 -11.98 -27.18 -13.73
N LEU A 4 -13.08 -27.06 -14.46
CA LEU A 4 -14.37 -26.59 -13.94
C LEU A 4 -15.00 -27.60 -12.99
N LEU A 5 -14.78 -28.90 -13.24
CA LEU A 5 -15.17 -30.00 -12.34
C LEU A 5 -14.35 -30.03 -11.05
N PHE A 6 -13.07 -29.61 -11.11
CA PHE A 6 -12.21 -29.53 -9.93
C PHE A 6 -12.68 -28.46 -8.93
N PHE A 7 -13.15 -27.31 -9.43
CA PHE A 7 -13.75 -26.25 -8.59
C PHE A 7 -15.09 -26.65 -7.96
N LEU A 8 -15.83 -27.59 -8.57
CA LEU A 8 -17.10 -28.11 -8.05
C LEU A 8 -16.92 -29.14 -6.93
N GLN A 9 -15.77 -29.80 -6.85
CA GLN A 9 -15.42 -30.71 -5.75
C GLN A 9 -14.86 -29.98 -4.52
N PHE A 10 -14.59 -28.68 -4.65
CA PHE A 10 -14.03 -27.89 -3.58
C PHE A 10 -15.13 -27.49 -2.59
N ASP A 11 -15.06 -28.02 -1.37
CA ASP A 11 -16.00 -27.70 -0.30
C ASP A 11 -15.74 -26.28 0.21
N TRP A 12 -16.46 -25.32 -0.38
CA TRP A 12 -16.40 -23.90 -0.03
C TRP A 12 -16.72 -23.63 1.44
N ASN A 13 -17.39 -24.55 2.15
CA ASN A 13 -17.62 -24.39 3.59
C ASN A 13 -16.32 -24.52 4.40
N LYS A 14 -15.30 -25.24 3.91
CA LYS A 14 -13.99 -25.32 4.59
C LYS A 14 -13.20 -24.00 4.54
N LEU A 15 -13.49 -23.13 3.58
CA LEU A 15 -12.86 -21.80 3.48
C LEU A 15 -13.58 -20.72 4.30
N ARG A 16 -14.64 -21.07 5.03
CA ARG A 16 -15.30 -20.10 5.91
C ARG A 16 -14.29 -19.59 6.95
N PRO A 17 -14.29 -18.28 7.25
CA PRO A 17 -13.38 -17.70 8.24
C PRO A 17 -13.43 -18.42 9.59
N GLU A 18 -14.62 -18.92 9.97
CA GLU A 18 -14.88 -19.76 11.13
C GLU A 18 -13.99 -21.00 11.22
N ASN A 19 -13.76 -21.66 10.08
CA ASN A 19 -13.01 -22.90 9.95
C ASN A 19 -11.50 -22.65 9.75
N LEU A 20 -11.13 -21.53 9.14
CA LEU A 20 -9.73 -21.14 8.91
C LEU A 20 -9.07 -20.52 10.14
N PHE A 21 -9.84 -19.81 10.97
CA PHE A 21 -9.33 -19.09 12.16
C PHE A 21 -9.76 -19.72 13.49
N GLY A 22 -10.35 -20.92 13.43
CA GLY A 22 -10.60 -21.79 14.58
C GLY A 22 -11.55 -21.19 15.62
N GLY A 23 -12.85 -21.13 15.32
CA GLY A 23 -13.96 -20.95 16.29
C GLY A 23 -14.03 -19.62 17.05
N GLN A 24 -12.92 -18.91 17.24
CA GLN A 24 -12.82 -17.58 17.87
C GLN A 24 -12.87 -16.50 16.79
N VAL A 25 -14.01 -16.47 16.11
CA VAL A 25 -14.25 -15.67 14.89
C VAL A 25 -14.12 -14.17 15.16
N LEU A 26 -14.38 -13.70 16.38
CA LEU A 26 -14.39 -12.26 16.68
C LEU A 26 -12.98 -11.67 16.86
N GLU A 27 -12.03 -12.43 17.39
CA GLU A 27 -10.68 -11.94 17.71
C GLU A 27 -9.65 -12.34 16.65
N ARG A 28 -9.75 -13.54 16.08
CA ARG A 28 -8.71 -14.08 15.16
C ARG A 28 -8.97 -13.77 13.69
N THR A 29 -10.23 -13.60 13.29
CA THR A 29 -10.59 -13.23 11.91
C THR A 29 -10.03 -11.87 11.47
N PRO A 30 -10.11 -10.78 12.26
CA PRO A 30 -9.53 -9.50 11.84
C PRO A 30 -8.00 -9.56 11.71
N ALA A 31 -7.32 -10.31 12.59
CA ALA A 31 -5.87 -10.52 12.52
C ALA A 31 -5.47 -11.36 11.29
N GLY A 32 -6.20 -12.45 11.03
CA GLY A 32 -5.99 -13.31 9.87
C GLY A 32 -6.20 -12.59 8.54
N LEU A 33 -7.27 -11.81 8.42
CA LEU A 33 -7.52 -10.96 7.25
C LEU A 33 -6.42 -9.92 7.06
N SER A 34 -5.94 -9.32 8.15
CA SER A 34 -4.85 -8.35 8.10
C SER A 34 -3.57 -8.95 7.52
N ILE A 35 -3.21 -10.19 7.89
CA ILE A 35 -2.06 -10.90 7.31
C ILE A 35 -2.24 -11.12 5.81
N VAL A 36 -3.43 -11.56 5.38
CA VAL A 36 -3.73 -11.75 3.95
C VAL A 36 -3.60 -10.44 3.18
N TYR A 37 -4.15 -9.34 3.71
CA TYR A 37 -4.01 -8.02 3.10
C TYR A 37 -2.54 -7.57 3.06
N LEU A 38 -1.77 -7.80 4.11
CA LEU A 38 -0.36 -7.41 4.20
C LEU A 38 0.48 -8.15 3.15
N ILE A 39 0.23 -9.45 2.97
CA ILE A 39 0.86 -10.25 1.90
C ILE A 39 0.46 -9.71 0.53
N GLY A 40 -0.83 -9.47 0.29
CA GLY A 40 -1.33 -8.92 -0.97
C GLY A 40 -0.70 -7.57 -1.31
N ILE A 41 -0.61 -6.67 -0.33
CA ILE A 41 0.03 -5.36 -0.47
C ILE A 41 1.52 -5.52 -0.77
N ALA A 42 2.24 -6.41 -0.05
CA ALA A 42 3.66 -6.64 -0.27
C ALA A 42 3.94 -7.12 -1.70
N VAL A 43 3.14 -8.07 -2.21
CA VAL A 43 3.22 -8.54 -3.60
C VAL A 43 2.98 -7.38 -4.57
N LEU A 44 1.96 -6.57 -4.34
CA LEU A 44 1.64 -5.40 -5.17
C LEU A 44 2.79 -4.39 -5.22
N ILE A 45 3.41 -4.11 -4.07
CA ILE A 45 4.57 -3.22 -3.96
C ILE A 45 5.75 -3.79 -4.76
N VAL A 46 6.03 -5.10 -4.64
CA VAL A 46 7.11 -5.75 -5.41
C VAL A 46 6.86 -5.61 -6.91
N PHE A 47 5.64 -5.88 -7.38
CA PHE A 47 5.29 -5.69 -8.80
C PHE A 47 5.42 -4.23 -9.24
N LEU A 48 5.00 -3.28 -8.40
CA LEU A 48 5.12 -1.87 -8.69
C LEU A 48 6.58 -1.45 -8.82
N LEU A 49 7.44 -1.88 -7.90
CA LEU A 49 8.88 -1.60 -7.92
C LEU A 49 9.54 -2.23 -9.15
N LEU A 50 9.26 -3.50 -9.45
CA LEU A 50 9.76 -4.18 -10.64
C LEU A 50 9.34 -3.46 -11.92
N SER A 51 8.06 -3.07 -12.02
CA SER A 51 7.52 -2.31 -13.15
C SER A 51 8.21 -0.95 -13.28
N PHE A 52 8.37 -0.23 -12.16
CA PHE A 52 9.05 1.05 -12.11
C PHE A 52 10.51 0.96 -12.56
N PHE A 53 11.27 -0.01 -12.02
CA PHE A 53 12.66 -0.25 -12.42
C PHE A 53 12.76 -0.69 -13.89
N SER A 54 11.84 -1.51 -14.38
CA SER A 54 11.81 -1.92 -15.79
C SER A 54 11.53 -0.74 -16.71
N ASN A 55 10.63 0.17 -16.31
CA ASN A 55 10.29 1.37 -17.06
C ASN A 55 11.44 2.38 -17.07
N PHE A 56 12.19 2.49 -15.96
CA PHE A 56 13.39 3.32 -15.89
C PHE A 56 14.53 2.82 -16.77
N ARG A 57 14.60 1.49 -17.00
CA ARG A 57 15.58 0.84 -17.87
C ARG A 57 15.16 0.76 -19.33
N ARG A 58 13.96 1.24 -19.72
CA ARG A 58 13.56 1.22 -21.13
C ARG A 58 14.51 2.12 -21.93
N PRO A 59 15.19 1.59 -22.96
CA PRO A 59 16.00 2.41 -23.83
C PRO A 59 15.09 3.46 -24.48
N LYS A 60 15.57 4.71 -24.52
CA LYS A 60 14.92 5.76 -25.33
C LYS A 60 14.80 5.21 -26.74
N PHE A 61 13.64 5.37 -27.36
CA PHE A 61 13.38 4.78 -28.67
C PHE A 61 14.57 5.06 -29.61
N VAL A 62 14.99 4.06 -30.39
CA VAL A 62 16.17 4.13 -31.28
C VAL A 62 16.12 5.35 -32.21
N PHE A 63 14.91 5.80 -32.56
CA PHE A 63 14.70 7.01 -33.36
C PHE A 63 15.09 8.32 -32.64
N GLU A 64 15.17 8.37 -31.31
CA GLU A 64 15.53 9.56 -30.51
C GLU A 64 17.03 9.68 -30.19
N GLU A 65 17.84 8.71 -30.62
CA GLU A 65 19.25 8.58 -30.25
C GLU A 65 20.16 9.56 -31.02
N ASN A 66 19.84 9.82 -32.29
CA ASN A 66 20.62 10.68 -33.20
C ASN A 66 19.99 12.04 -33.50
N LEU A 67 18.97 12.49 -32.75
CA LEU A 67 18.37 13.81 -33.00
C LEU A 67 19.23 14.97 -32.46
N PRO A 68 19.28 16.10 -33.20
CA PRO A 68 19.86 17.35 -32.71
C PRO A 68 19.22 17.79 -31.39
N LYS A 69 20.03 18.38 -30.49
CA LYS A 69 19.58 18.80 -29.15
C LYS A 69 18.42 19.80 -29.22
N GLU A 70 18.35 20.64 -30.26
CA GLU A 70 17.24 21.59 -30.44
C GLU A 70 15.90 20.88 -30.64
N VAL A 71 15.86 19.83 -31.47
CA VAL A 71 14.63 19.07 -31.77
C VAL A 71 14.22 18.20 -30.58
N LYS A 72 15.21 17.59 -29.90
CA LYS A 72 14.98 16.79 -28.69
C LYS A 72 14.31 17.58 -27.57
N SER A 73 14.65 18.87 -27.41
CA SER A 73 14.03 19.73 -26.41
C SER A 73 12.56 20.07 -26.70
N LYS A 74 12.16 20.06 -27.98
CA LYS A 74 10.80 20.40 -28.45
C LYS A 74 9.87 19.19 -28.53
N LEU A 75 10.41 17.97 -28.44
CA LEU A 75 9.61 16.75 -28.36
C LEU A 75 8.79 16.76 -27.07
N THR A 76 7.47 16.67 -27.23
CA THR A 76 6.44 16.62 -26.17
C THR A 76 6.72 15.53 -25.14
N THR A 77 7.40 14.45 -25.54
CA THR A 77 7.86 13.37 -24.67
C THR A 77 8.81 13.85 -23.57
N THR A 78 9.66 14.85 -23.84
CA THR A 78 10.62 15.40 -22.87
C THR A 78 9.94 16.28 -21.82
N LEU A 79 8.95 17.07 -22.24
CA LEU A 79 8.14 17.92 -21.37
C LEU A 79 7.19 17.08 -20.51
N ALA A 80 6.51 16.10 -21.12
CA ALA A 80 5.66 15.13 -20.42
C ALA A 80 6.46 14.31 -19.40
N ASN A 81 7.62 13.77 -19.78
CA ASN A 81 8.48 13.02 -18.85
C ASN A 81 9.03 13.87 -17.70
N ARG A 82 9.32 15.16 -17.94
CA ARG A 82 9.75 16.09 -16.88
C ARG A 82 8.61 16.39 -15.90
N SER A 83 7.41 16.65 -16.42
CA SER A 83 6.18 16.81 -15.61
C SER A 83 5.91 15.56 -14.76
N LEU A 84 6.02 14.38 -15.36
CA LEU A 84 5.79 13.10 -14.69
C LEU A 84 6.77 12.87 -13.54
N ARG A 85 8.06 13.23 -13.71
CA ARG A 85 9.05 13.19 -12.62
C ARG A 85 8.74 14.17 -11.48
N VAL A 86 8.28 15.38 -11.82
CA VAL A 86 7.89 16.37 -10.79
C VAL A 86 6.70 15.84 -9.99
N TRP A 87 5.69 15.30 -10.67
CA TRP A 87 4.52 14.70 -10.00
C TRP A 87 4.89 13.48 -9.16
N GLN A 88 5.83 12.65 -9.61
CA GLN A 88 6.35 11.54 -8.81
C GLN A 88 7.02 12.03 -7.51
N LEU A 89 7.84 13.08 -7.59
CA LEU A 89 8.45 13.66 -6.39
C LEU A 89 7.41 14.23 -5.44
N VAL A 90 6.45 15.00 -5.97
CA VAL A 90 5.33 15.54 -5.16
C VAL A 90 4.57 14.40 -4.47
N PHE A 91 4.29 13.32 -5.19
CA PHE A 91 3.59 12.15 -4.62
C PHE A 91 4.40 11.48 -3.51
N ILE A 92 5.72 11.32 -3.69
CA ILE A 92 6.62 10.78 -2.66
C ILE A 92 6.59 11.66 -1.40
N PHE A 93 6.72 12.98 -1.54
CA PHE A 93 6.63 13.91 -0.42
C PHE A 93 5.28 13.86 0.28
N LEU A 94 4.19 13.80 -0.49
CA LEU A 94 2.83 13.70 0.06
C LEU A 94 2.64 12.39 0.83
N ALA A 95 3.15 11.27 0.30
CA ALA A 95 3.10 9.97 0.96
C ALA A 95 3.86 10.00 2.29
N PHE A 96 5.08 10.57 2.30
CA PHE A 96 5.84 10.76 3.53
C PHE A 96 5.13 11.67 4.52
N PHE A 97 4.47 12.73 4.06
CA PHE A 97 3.72 13.65 4.91
C PHE A 97 2.52 12.94 5.57
N VAL A 98 1.70 12.23 4.79
CA VAL A 98 0.53 11.49 5.31
C VAL A 98 0.97 10.38 6.25
N TYR A 99 2.02 9.63 5.89
CA TYR A 99 2.57 8.58 6.75
C TYR A 99 3.14 9.16 8.05
N GLY A 100 3.90 10.26 7.97
CA GLY A 100 4.43 10.97 9.13
C GLY A 100 3.32 11.49 10.04
N PHE A 101 2.24 12.02 9.48
CA PHE A 101 1.05 12.39 10.24
C PHE A 101 0.46 11.18 10.97
N HIS A 102 0.31 10.03 10.30
CA HIS A 102 -0.13 8.80 10.95
C HIS A 102 0.78 8.36 12.10
N VAL A 103 2.10 8.37 11.90
CA VAL A 103 3.09 8.01 12.95
C VAL A 103 2.99 8.97 14.13
N TYR A 104 2.87 10.28 13.86
CA TYR A 104 2.68 11.29 14.91
C TYR A 104 1.45 10.98 15.77
N TRP A 105 0.29 10.75 15.15
CA TRP A 105 -0.95 10.49 15.90
C TRP A 105 -0.98 9.15 16.62
N THR A 106 -0.23 8.16 16.13
CA THR A 106 -0.24 6.81 16.74
C THR A 106 0.77 6.64 17.86
N TYR A 107 1.93 7.31 17.78
CA TYR A 107 3.02 7.13 18.75
C TYR A 107 3.29 8.37 19.60
N PHE A 108 3.17 9.57 19.04
CA PHE A 108 3.64 10.79 19.70
C PHE A 108 2.51 11.67 20.26
N ALA A 109 1.30 11.57 19.72
CA ALA A 109 0.18 12.41 20.14
C ALA A 109 -0.28 12.15 21.57
N ASP A 110 -0.09 10.94 22.10
CA ASP A 110 -0.44 10.62 23.49
C ASP A 110 0.47 11.34 24.49
N GLU A 111 1.72 11.66 24.13
CA GLU A 111 2.65 12.37 25.01
C GLU A 111 2.63 13.89 24.78
N ASN A 112 2.42 14.33 23.53
CA ASN A 112 2.67 15.72 23.13
C ASN A 112 1.39 16.56 22.91
N ASN A 113 0.19 15.97 23.00
CA ASN A 113 -1.06 16.68 22.72
C ASN A 113 -2.10 16.49 23.85
N GLU A 114 -2.25 17.51 24.70
CA GLU A 114 -3.19 17.52 25.84
C GLU A 114 -4.65 17.31 25.41
N GLN A 115 -5.05 17.85 24.26
CA GLN A 115 -6.40 17.69 23.75
C GLN A 115 -6.67 16.25 23.30
N PHE A 116 -5.65 15.60 22.72
CA PHE A 116 -5.72 14.19 22.35
C PHE A 116 -5.77 13.28 23.59
N GLN A 117 -4.96 13.56 24.62
CA GLN A 117 -4.99 12.84 25.90
C GLN A 117 -6.38 12.89 26.57
N ALA A 118 -7.00 14.08 26.58
CA ALA A 118 -8.33 14.27 27.16
C ALA A 118 -9.43 13.46 26.45
N LEU A 119 -9.27 13.25 25.14
CA LEU A 119 -10.17 12.43 24.32
C LEU A 119 -9.84 10.93 24.46
N SER A 120 -8.55 10.57 24.44
CA SER A 120 -8.00 9.22 24.59
C SER A 120 -8.40 8.56 25.91
N TYR A 121 -8.36 9.30 27.02
CA TYR A 121 -8.77 8.80 28.35
C TYR A 121 -10.23 8.31 28.40
N LYS A 122 -11.09 8.84 27.52
CA LYS A 122 -12.49 8.42 27.39
C LYS A 122 -12.67 7.24 26.46
N ASP A 123 -11.65 6.84 25.71
CA ASP A 123 -11.70 5.65 24.86
C ASP A 123 -11.65 4.37 25.72
N LEU A 124 -12.70 3.56 25.62
CA LEU A 124 -12.83 2.28 26.32
C LEU A 124 -11.75 1.28 25.89
N ARG A 125 -11.14 1.45 24.71
CA ARG A 125 -10.08 0.56 24.22
C ARG A 125 -8.81 0.69 25.06
N ASN A 126 -8.38 1.92 25.35
CA ASN A 126 -7.18 2.18 26.16
C ASN A 126 -7.37 1.75 27.62
N ARG A 127 -8.59 1.86 28.15
CA ARG A 127 -8.91 1.38 29.51
C ARG A 127 -8.76 -0.13 29.66
N ARG A 128 -9.00 -0.92 28.62
CA ARG A 128 -8.85 -2.39 28.66
C ARG A 128 -7.38 -2.82 28.62
N THR A 129 -6.54 -2.11 27.87
CA THR A 129 -5.10 -2.39 27.79
C THR A 129 -4.31 -1.95 29.03
N GLN A 130 -4.78 -0.93 29.77
CA GLN A 130 -4.14 -0.50 31.02
C GLN A 130 -4.62 -1.26 32.26
N ALA A 131 -5.78 -1.92 32.21
CA ALA A 131 -6.34 -2.70 33.31
C ALA A 131 -5.95 -4.18 33.28
N ALA A 132 -5.24 -4.62 32.24
CA ALA A 132 -4.64 -5.95 32.10
C ALA A 132 -3.16 -5.90 32.45
#